data_AF-A0A399ZUB8-F1
#
_entry.id   AF-A0A399ZUB8-F1
#
_cell.length_a   1.000
_cell.length_b   1.000
_cell.length_c   1.000
_cell.angle_alpha   90.00
_cell.angle_beta   90.00
_cell.angle_gamma   90.00
#
_symmetry.space_group_name_H-M   'P 1'
#
loop_
_entity.id
_entity.type
_entity.pdbx_description
1 polymer ?
#
loop_
_entity_poly.entity_id
_entity_poly.type
_entity_poly.pdbx_seq_one_letter_code
_entity_poly.pdbx_strand_id
1 'polypeptide(L)'
;MKRWHGSCIGALLVLLIGGSSLFFIVPVGGAMLVGIPPVFDKLTAWAVCPGAVSIDQHEYNHGPVTTSPSGPTGHQEEWTCTFEDGSQKVVPNEEIAIKGLGAAGMAAGVCSGAVILVLAILAAIIGGRLVKPKE
;
A
#
# COMPACT_ATOMS: atom_id res chain seq x y z
N MET A 1 -31.36 -19.32 -17.21
CA MET A 1 -31.16 -18.15 -16.31
C MET A 1 -31.31 -16.88 -17.13
N LYS A 2 -32.10 -15.89 -16.68
CA LYS A 2 -32.18 -14.58 -17.37
C LYS A 2 -30.82 -13.86 -17.25
N ARG A 3 -30.36 -13.20 -18.31
CA ARG A 3 -29.07 -12.47 -18.39
C ARG A 3 -28.79 -11.58 -17.16
N TRP A 4 -29.83 -11.01 -16.58
CA TRP A 4 -29.76 -10.16 -15.37
C TRP A 4 -29.28 -10.89 -14.10
N HIS A 5 -29.62 -12.17 -13.91
CA HIS A 5 -29.17 -12.92 -12.73
C HIS A 5 -27.66 -13.19 -12.75
N GLY A 6 -27.09 -13.43 -13.93
CA GLY A 6 -25.63 -13.55 -14.08
C GLY A 6 -24.90 -12.24 -13.76
N SER A 7 -25.51 -11.10 -14.10
CA SER A 7 -24.98 -9.77 -13.78
C SER A 7 -24.96 -9.51 -12.27
N CYS A 8 -26.03 -9.85 -11.56
CA CYS A 8 -26.10 -9.66 -10.11
C CYS A 8 -25.13 -10.57 -9.34
N ILE A 9 -24.99 -11.83 -9.76
CA ILE A 9 -24.03 -12.77 -9.17
C ILE A 9 -22.59 -12.33 -9.44
N GLY A 10 -22.29 -11.85 -10.65
CA GLY A 10 -20.98 -11.29 -10.99
C GLY A 10 -20.65 -10.06 -10.14
N ALA A 11 -21.59 -9.12 -9.99
CA ALA A 11 -21.39 -7.94 -9.15
C ALA A 11 -21.17 -8.31 -7.66
N LEU A 12 -21.92 -9.27 -7.13
CA LEU A 12 -21.75 -9.77 -5.77
C LEU A 12 -20.36 -10.40 -5.56
N LEU A 13 -19.89 -11.21 -6.52
CA LEU A 13 -18.58 -11.83 -6.45
C LEU A 13 -17.45 -10.80 -6.53
N VAL A 14 -17.57 -9.80 -7.41
CA VAL A 14 -16.59 -8.71 -7.50
C VAL A 14 -16.55 -7.91 -6.20
N LEU A 15 -17.71 -7.61 -5.59
CA LEU A 15 -17.76 -6.92 -4.31
C LEU A 15 -17.20 -7.77 -3.15
N LEU A 16 -17.45 -9.07 -3.13
CA LEU A 16 -16.92 -9.96 -2.09
C LEU A 16 -15.41 -10.17 -2.24
N ILE A 17 -14.92 -10.42 -3.45
CA ILE A 17 -13.49 -10.64 -3.72
C ILE A 17 -12.72 -9.32 -3.60
N GLY A 18 -13.26 -8.24 -4.16
CA GLY A 18 -12.70 -6.89 -4.03
C GLY A 18 -12.74 -6.37 -2.59
N GLY A 19 -13.83 -6.60 -1.86
CA GLY A 19 -13.94 -6.22 -0.46
C GLY A 19 -13.01 -7.02 0.45
N SER A 20 -12.95 -8.35 0.29
CA SER A 20 -12.06 -9.20 1.08
C SER A 20 -10.58 -8.93 0.80
N SER A 21 -10.22 -8.66 -0.45
CA SER A 21 -8.85 -8.27 -0.78
C SER A 21 -8.43 -6.93 -0.20
N LEU A 22 -9.31 -5.92 -0.22
CA LEU A 22 -9.04 -4.63 0.43
C LEU A 22 -8.86 -4.78 1.95
N PHE A 23 -9.61 -5.67 2.60
CA PHE A 23 -9.52 -5.90 4.04
C PHE A 23 -8.31 -6.72 4.48
N PHE A 24 -7.82 -7.65 3.66
CA PHE A 24 -6.72 -8.54 4.05
C PHE A 24 -5.41 -8.23 3.33
N ILE A 25 -5.44 -8.01 2.02
CA ILE A 25 -4.22 -7.87 1.22
C ILE A 25 -3.58 -6.50 1.46
N VAL A 26 -4.37 -5.44 1.65
CA VAL A 26 -3.83 -4.09 1.86
C VAL A 26 -3.16 -3.95 3.23
N PRO A 27 -3.80 -4.33 4.36
CA PRO A 27 -3.14 -4.21 5.65
C PRO A 27 -1.96 -5.17 5.80
N VAL A 28 -2.09 -6.41 5.34
CA VAL A 28 -1.01 -7.41 5.43
C VAL A 28 0.14 -7.07 4.49
N GLY A 29 -0.17 -6.73 3.23
CA GLY A 29 0.83 -6.32 2.25
C GLY A 29 1.53 -5.02 2.65
N GLY A 30 0.80 -4.05 3.19
CA GLY A 30 1.37 -2.82 3.75
C GLY A 30 2.32 -3.12 4.91
N ALA A 31 1.91 -3.97 5.85
CA ALA A 31 2.77 -4.39 6.96
C ALA A 31 4.04 -5.13 6.49
N MET A 32 3.92 -5.97 5.45
CA MET A 32 5.09 -6.61 4.84
C MET A 32 6.06 -5.60 4.22
N LEU A 33 5.55 -4.55 3.56
CA LEU A 33 6.39 -3.49 2.99
C LEU A 33 7.10 -2.67 4.07
N VAL A 34 6.42 -2.39 5.19
CA VAL A 34 7.04 -1.75 6.37
C VAL A 34 8.18 -2.61 6.93
N GLY A 35 8.04 -3.94 6.90
CA GLY A 35 9.08 -4.88 7.32
C GLY A 35 10.30 -4.96 6.39
N ILE A 36 10.32 -4.24 5.27
CA ILE A 36 11.43 -4.20 4.31
C ILE A 36 11.97 -2.76 4.26
N PRO A 37 12.93 -2.39 5.12
CA PRO A 37 13.44 -1.02 5.24
C PRO A 37 13.80 -0.34 3.92
N PRO A 38 14.59 -0.93 2.99
CA PRO A 38 14.99 -0.22 1.77
C PRO A 38 13.83 0.10 0.81
N VAL A 39 12.70 -0.63 0.92
CA VAL A 39 11.50 -0.35 0.12
C VAL A 39 10.63 0.66 0.84
N PHE A 40 10.44 0.50 2.15
CA PHE A 40 9.73 1.44 2.98
C PHE A 40 10.34 2.85 2.88
N ASP A 41 11.65 2.98 3.08
CA ASP A 41 12.35 4.27 3.05
C ASP A 41 12.18 4.98 1.70
N LYS A 42 12.21 4.23 0.59
CA LYS A 42 11.96 4.79 -0.75
C LYS A 42 10.52 5.26 -0.94
N LEU A 43 9.54 4.47 -0.48
CA LEU A 43 8.12 4.84 -0.57
C LEU A 43 7.82 6.06 0.29
N THR A 44 8.37 6.06 1.50
CA THR A 44 8.26 7.15 2.47
C THR A 44 8.96 8.40 1.93
N ALA A 45 10.17 8.29 1.36
CA ALA A 45 10.88 9.39 0.71
C ALA A 45 10.06 10.03 -0.39
N TRP A 46 9.45 9.21 -1.25
CA TRP A 46 8.59 9.69 -2.31
C TRP A 46 7.34 10.41 -1.79
N ALA A 47 6.76 9.94 -0.68
CA ALA A 47 5.56 10.54 -0.09
C ALA A 47 5.83 11.80 0.76
N VAL A 48 6.98 11.83 1.42
CA VAL A 48 7.35 12.85 2.41
C VAL A 48 8.12 14.01 1.77
N CYS A 49 9.00 13.69 0.83
CA CYS A 49 9.89 14.62 0.15
C CYS A 49 9.91 14.39 -1.37
N PRO A 50 8.78 14.63 -2.04
CA PRO A 50 8.70 14.44 -3.49
C PRO A 50 9.66 15.41 -4.19
N GLY A 51 10.58 14.87 -4.98
CA GLY A 51 11.53 15.67 -5.76
C GLY A 51 12.75 16.17 -4.98
N ALA A 52 13.01 15.67 -3.78
CA ALA A 52 14.28 15.92 -3.10
C ALA A 52 15.44 15.21 -3.84
N VAL A 53 16.56 15.91 -4.00
CA VAL A 53 17.79 15.36 -4.61
C VAL A 53 18.66 14.63 -3.60
N SER A 54 18.56 15.01 -2.33
CA SER A 54 19.18 14.30 -1.22
C SER A 54 18.26 14.31 0.00
N ILE A 55 18.33 13.23 0.77
CA ILE A 55 17.62 13.07 2.04
C ILE A 55 18.67 12.64 3.05
N ASP A 56 18.87 13.46 4.07
CA ASP A 56 19.70 13.15 5.22
C ASP A 56 18.80 12.62 6.34
N GLN A 57 19.09 11.42 6.83
CA GLN A 57 18.29 10.75 7.85
C GLN A 57 19.04 10.83 9.17
N HIS A 58 18.52 11.60 10.12
CA HIS A 58 19.08 11.72 11.45
C HIS A 58 18.25 10.91 12.45
N GLU A 59 18.81 9.81 12.91
CA GLU A 59 18.19 8.98 13.94
C GLU A 59 18.67 9.43 15.32
N TYR A 60 17.77 9.97 16.12
CA TYR A 60 18.11 10.59 17.40
C TYR A 60 17.62 9.79 18.61
N ASN A 61 16.82 8.74 18.39
CA ASN A 61 16.37 7.88 19.49
C ASN A 61 16.09 6.45 19.01
N HIS A 62 16.73 5.49 19.69
CA HIS A 62 16.39 4.07 19.61
C HIS A 62 15.96 3.61 20.99
N GLY A 63 14.66 3.41 21.17
CA GLY A 63 14.12 3.04 22.48
C GLY A 63 12.77 2.35 22.37
N PRO A 64 12.29 1.75 23.47
CA PRO A 64 10.95 1.19 23.51
C PRO A 64 9.91 2.29 23.24
N VAL A 65 8.98 2.10 22.29
CA VAL A 65 7.84 3.04 22.10
C VAL A 65 6.81 2.96 23.24
N THR A 66 6.98 2.00 24.14
CA THR A 66 6.11 1.80 25.30
C THR A 66 6.95 1.74 26.56
N THR A 67 6.32 1.90 27.72
CA THR A 67 6.96 1.70 29.03
C THR A 67 7.32 0.23 29.31
N SER A 68 6.97 -0.71 28.42
CA SER A 68 7.35 -2.13 28.54
C SER A 68 8.75 -2.37 27.98
N PRO A 69 9.67 -2.99 28.74
CA PRO A 69 11.01 -3.36 28.26
C PRO A 69 10.99 -4.45 27.17
N SER A 70 9.87 -5.15 26.98
CA SER A 70 9.62 -6.08 25.88
C SER A 70 8.71 -5.49 24.79
N GLY A 71 8.40 -4.19 24.87
CA GLY A 71 7.58 -3.51 23.89
C GLY A 71 8.30 -3.34 22.55
N PRO A 72 7.55 -2.99 21.49
CA PRO A 72 8.16 -2.67 20.21
C PRO A 72 9.18 -1.54 20.38
N THR A 73 10.32 -1.67 19.72
CA THR A 73 11.32 -0.61 19.63
C THR A 73 10.91 0.36 18.55
N GLY A 74 10.94 1.65 18.88
CA GLY A 74 10.73 2.74 17.95
C GLY A 74 12.06 3.26 17.47
N HIS A 75 12.06 3.57 16.18
CA HIS A 75 13.07 4.37 15.52
C HIS A 75 12.47 5.77 15.47
N GLN A 76 13.07 6.73 16.17
CA GLN A 76 12.71 8.15 15.99
C GLN A 76 13.74 8.75 15.05
N GLU A 77 13.27 9.05 13.85
CA GLU A 77 14.07 9.60 12.77
C GLU A 77 13.52 10.96 12.35
N GLU A 78 14.44 11.86 12.02
CA GLU A 78 14.14 13.15 11.42
C GLU A 78 14.82 13.20 10.05
N TRP A 79 14.08 13.60 9.02
CA TRP A 79 14.60 13.63 7.66
C TRP A 79 14.79 15.07 7.20
N THR A 80 15.99 15.40 6.75
CA THR A 80 16.29 16.68 6.10
C THR A 80 16.36 16.47 4.60
N CYS A 81 15.36 16.99 3.90
CA CYS A 81 15.23 16.86 2.46
C CYS A 81 15.76 18.11 1.77
N THR A 82 16.72 17.94 0.86
CA THR A 82 17.29 19.03 0.06
C THR A 82 16.74 18.95 -1.36
N PHE A 83 16.27 20.08 -1.89
CA PHE A 83 15.71 20.18 -3.24
C PHE A 83 16.70 20.84 -4.21
N GLU A 84 16.42 20.77 -5.52
CA GLU A 84 17.29 21.32 -6.57
C GLU A 84 17.53 22.83 -6.44
N ASP A 85 16.57 23.57 -5.86
CA ASP A 85 16.68 25.01 -5.60
C ASP A 85 17.54 25.34 -4.37
N GLY A 86 18.08 24.32 -3.70
CA GLY A 86 18.87 24.45 -2.47
C GLY A 86 18.01 24.66 -1.22
N SER A 87 16.68 24.67 -1.33
CA SER A 87 15.81 24.71 -0.17
C SER A 87 15.89 23.39 0.61
N GLN A 88 15.71 23.50 1.93
CA GLN A 88 15.69 22.34 2.82
C GLN A 88 14.37 22.28 3.57
N LYS A 89 13.81 21.07 3.69
CA LYS A 89 12.66 20.77 4.52
C LYS A 89 13.07 19.73 5.54
N VAL A 90 12.94 20.10 6.81
CA VAL A 90 13.03 19.16 7.92
C VAL A 90 11.66 18.53 8.14
N VAL A 91 11.63 17.20 8.18
CA VAL A 91 10.42 16.42 8.39
C VAL A 91 10.51 15.67 9.71
N PRO A 92 9.56 15.88 10.64
CA PRO A 92 9.55 15.20 11.92
C PRO A 92 9.09 13.75 11.77
N ASN A 93 9.47 12.93 12.76
CA ASN A 93 9.19 11.50 12.84
C ASN A 93 7.70 11.15 12.64
N GLU A 94 6.78 11.94 13.20
CA GLU A 94 5.34 11.65 13.10
C GLU A 94 4.84 11.78 11.65
N GLU A 95 5.36 12.76 10.90
CA GLU A 95 5.02 12.92 9.49
C GLU A 95 5.63 11.79 8.64
N ILE A 96 6.85 11.35 8.96
CA ILE A 96 7.52 10.21 8.32
C ILE A 96 6.72 8.93 8.56
N ALA A 97 6.35 8.64 9.81
CA ALA A 97 5.63 7.43 10.18
C ALA A 97 4.24 7.36 9.51
N ILE A 98 3.45 8.43 9.58
CA ILE A 98 2.09 8.47 9.01
C ILE A 98 2.14 8.37 7.49
N LYS A 99 3.00 9.16 6.84
CA LYS A 99 3.10 9.16 5.37
C LYS A 99 3.74 7.89 4.84
N GLY A 100 4.72 7.33 5.55
CA GLY A 100 5.34 6.06 5.20
C GLY A 100 4.38 4.88 5.29
N LEU A 101 3.63 4.77 6.40
CA LEU A 101 2.57 3.77 6.53
C LEU A 101 1.49 3.93 5.46
N GLY A 102 1.08 5.17 5.19
CA GLY A 102 0.14 5.49 4.13
C GLY A 102 0.66 5.07 2.74
N ALA A 103 1.92 5.40 2.43
CA ALA A 103 2.57 5.05 1.16
C ALA A 103 2.71 3.54 0.98
N ALA A 104 3.11 2.82 2.01
CA ALA A 104 3.18 1.36 2.01
C ALA A 104 1.80 0.72 1.80
N GLY A 105 0.77 1.19 2.50
CA GLY A 105 -0.61 0.73 2.32
C GLY A 105 -1.14 1.01 0.91
N MET A 106 -0.91 2.21 0.38
CA MET A 106 -1.30 2.55 -0.99
C MET A 106 -0.57 1.69 -2.02
N ALA A 107 0.74 1.48 -1.88
CA ALA A 107 1.51 0.62 -2.77
C ALA A 107 0.96 -0.81 -2.77
N ALA A 108 0.69 -1.38 -1.60
CA ALA A 108 0.06 -2.69 -1.48
C ALA A 108 -1.34 -2.73 -2.13
N GLY A 109 -2.16 -1.70 -1.92
CA GLY A 109 -3.48 -1.55 -2.52
C GLY A 109 -3.46 -1.47 -4.05
N VAL A 110 -2.59 -0.65 -4.62
CA VAL A 110 -2.47 -0.50 -6.07
C VAL A 110 -1.97 -1.79 -6.71
N CYS A 111 -0.91 -2.40 -6.16
CA CYS A 111 -0.35 -3.64 -6.69
C CYS A 111 -1.36 -4.80 -6.61
N SER A 112 -2.04 -4.97 -5.47
CA SER A 112 -3.06 -6.01 -5.32
C SER A 112 -4.29 -5.76 -6.20
N GLY A 113 -4.77 -4.52 -6.27
CA GLY A 113 -5.89 -4.12 -7.12
C GLY A 113 -5.62 -4.40 -8.61
N ALA A 114 -4.40 -4.14 -9.08
CA ALA A 114 -4.00 -4.45 -10.46
C ALA A 114 -4.05 -5.96 -10.74
N VAL A 115 -3.54 -6.79 -9.84
CA VAL A 115 -3.60 -8.26 -9.97
C VAL A 115 -5.04 -8.75 -10.03
N ILE A 116 -5.90 -8.25 -9.14
CA ILE A 116 -7.31 -8.64 -9.10
C ILE A 116 -8.04 -8.22 -10.38
N LEU A 117 -7.76 -7.03 -10.91
CA LEU A 117 -8.32 -6.57 -12.16
C LEU A 117 -7.95 -7.52 -13.32
N VAL A 118 -6.67 -7.93 -13.41
CA VAL A 118 -6.22 -8.90 -14.42
C VAL A 118 -6.95 -10.23 -14.28
N LEU A 119 -7.07 -10.77 -13.06
CA LEU A 119 -7.79 -12.01 -12.80
C LEU A 119 -9.29 -11.90 -13.15
N ALA A 120 -9.92 -10.77 -12.84
CA ALA A 120 -11.31 -10.51 -13.18
C ALA A 120 -11.54 -10.46 -14.70
N ILE A 121 -10.63 -9.83 -15.44
CA ILE A 121 -10.67 -9.80 -16.91
C ILE A 121 -10.53 -11.22 -17.48
N LEU A 122 -9.56 -12.02 -16.99
CA LEU A 122 -9.39 -13.40 -17.43
C LEU A 122 -10.64 -14.25 -17.15
N ALA A 123 -11.22 -14.13 -15.95
CA ALA A 123 -12.45 -14.82 -15.59
C ALA A 123 -13.63 -14.42 -16.49
N ALA A 124 -13.76 -13.12 -16.82
CA ALA A 124 -14.79 -12.62 -17.71
C ALA A 124 -14.63 -13.18 -19.14
N ILE A 125 -13.39 -13.22 -19.66
CA ILE A 125 -13.11 -13.80 -20.98
C ILE A 125 -13.44 -15.29 -21.01
N ILE A 126 -12.96 -16.06 -20.02
CA ILE A 126 -13.22 -17.51 -19.93
C ILE A 126 -14.72 -17.78 -19.79
N GLY A 127 -15.40 -17.08 -18.88
CA GLY A 127 -16.84 -17.20 -18.69
C GLY A 127 -17.62 -16.87 -19.97
N GLY A 128 -17.27 -15.79 -20.66
CA GLY A 128 -17.88 -15.41 -21.94
C GLY A 128 -17.68 -16.45 -23.04
N ARG A 129 -16.55 -17.18 -23.04
CA ARG A 129 -16.27 -18.26 -24.00
C ARG A 129 -16.98 -19.57 -23.66
N LEU A 130 -17.21 -19.86 -22.38
CA LEU A 130 -17.86 -21.09 -21.90
C LEU A 130 -19.40 -21.03 -22.00
N VAL A 131 -19.99 -19.84 -21.95
CA VAL A 131 -21.42 -19.66 -22.24
C VAL A 131 -21.64 -19.68 -23.74
N LYS A 132 -21.56 -20.87 -24.36
CA LYS A 132 -22.20 -21.06 -25.68
C LYS A 132 -23.70 -20.78 -25.52
N PRO A 133 -24.32 -19.96 -26.37
CA PRO A 133 -25.77 -19.88 -26.38
C PRO A 133 -26.31 -21.29 -26.61
N LYS A 134 -27.18 -21.76 -25.71
CA LYS A 134 -28.05 -22.88 -26.05
C LYS A 134 -28.91 -22.40 -27.20
N GLU A 135 -28.76 -23.03 -28.36
CA GLU A 135 -29.78 -22.98 -29.42
C GLU A 135 -31.14 -23.39 -28.86
#